data_AF-A0A951Z3X2-F1
#
_entry.id   AF-A0A951Z3X2-F1
#
_cell.length_a   1.000
_cell.length_b   1.000
_cell.length_c   1.000
_cell.angle_alpha   90.00
_cell.angle_beta   90.00
_cell.angle_gamma   90.00
#
_symmetry.space_group_name_H-M   'P 1'
#
loop_
_entity.id
_entity.type
_entity.pdbx_description
1 polymer ?
#
loop_
_entity_poly.entity_id
_entity_poly.type
_entity_poly.pdbx_seq_one_letter_code
_entity_poly.pdbx_strand_id
1 'polypeptide(L)'
;MSEIPTQTPAQGPIADLTYRTYTGPLSPPVFRWWAIAKMTMRLAIKKKAFWGWGITSCWNYILMLGVLTLFEQRASDGPEAEMLKRFFENVKWNTLFLDGYLASLFMLFLCTLTIASGNIAADNKANALLVYLSKPATKTDYLLGKWTGFFLLLLGVCGVPMLLVYGYGLLSFRQYGFLTQDPWMFPKLLVLMSVAPALLSSVAVG
;
A
#
# COMPACT_ATOMS: atom_id res chain seq x y z
N MET A 1 42.57 62.98 11.40
CA MET A 1 42.23 61.62 10.96
C MET A 1 41.61 60.93 12.18
N SER A 2 40.28 60.94 12.29
CA SER A 2 39.57 60.47 13.48
C SER A 2 39.32 58.96 13.38
N GLU A 3 39.78 58.22 14.39
CA GLU A 3 39.54 56.78 14.50
C GLU A 3 38.04 56.51 14.73
N ILE A 4 37.48 55.60 13.92
CA ILE A 4 36.10 55.12 14.08
C ILE A 4 36.12 54.11 15.23
N PRO A 5 35.33 54.29 16.30
CA PRO A 5 35.32 53.35 17.40
C PRO A 5 34.64 52.04 16.95
N THR A 6 35.38 50.94 17.04
CA THR A 6 34.86 49.58 16.88
C THR A 6 33.84 49.30 17.98
N GLN A 7 32.55 49.23 17.61
CA GLN A 7 31.49 48.83 18.53
C GLN A 7 31.64 47.35 18.87
N THR A 8 31.91 47.05 20.14
CA THR A 8 31.84 45.69 20.68
C THR A 8 30.37 45.27 20.71
N PRO A 9 29.96 44.15 20.07
CA PRO A 9 28.57 43.73 20.08
C PRO A 9 28.14 43.41 21.52
N ALA A 10 27.02 43.99 21.94
CA ALA A 10 26.47 43.82 23.28
C ALA A 10 26.15 42.33 23.56
N GLN A 11 26.73 41.78 24.62
CA GLN A 11 26.36 40.49 25.20
C GLN A 11 25.01 40.61 25.90
N GLY A 12 23.94 40.72 25.11
CA GLY A 12 22.58 40.48 25.60
C GLY A 12 22.30 38.97 25.74
N PRO A 13 21.27 38.56 26.50
CA PRO A 13 20.86 37.16 26.67
C PRO A 13 20.14 36.61 25.42
N ILE A 14 20.53 37.11 24.24
CA ILE A 14 20.03 36.65 22.95
C ILE A 14 20.97 35.53 22.55
N ALA A 15 20.45 34.29 22.54
CA ALA A 15 21.16 33.16 21.99
C ALA A 15 21.66 33.53 20.60
N ASP A 16 22.96 33.38 20.37
CA ASP A 16 23.61 33.60 19.10
C ASP A 16 22.74 33.02 17.96
N LEU A 17 22.20 33.91 17.12
CA LEU A 17 21.32 33.56 16.00
C LEU A 17 22.11 32.90 14.85
N THR A 18 23.42 32.75 15.01
CA THR A 18 24.27 32.07 14.05
C THR A 18 23.86 30.60 13.96
N TYR A 19 23.72 30.11 12.73
CA TYR A 19 23.41 28.70 12.48
C TYR A 19 24.47 27.80 13.14
N ARG A 20 24.04 26.99 14.10
CA ARG A 20 24.92 26.02 14.74
C ARG A 20 25.22 24.89 13.75
N THR A 21 26.49 24.66 13.45
CA THR A 21 26.90 23.53 12.62
C THR A 21 26.48 22.23 13.31
N TYR A 22 25.88 21.30 12.57
CA TYR A 22 25.45 20.02 13.12
C TYR A 22 26.68 19.19 13.52
N THR A 23 26.84 18.91 14.81
CA THR A 23 27.96 18.14 15.38
C THR A 23 27.59 16.69 15.74
N GLY A 24 26.33 16.29 15.51
CA GLY A 24 25.87 14.94 15.81
C GLY A 24 26.37 13.89 14.80
N PRO A 25 26.33 12.60 15.16
CA PRO A 25 26.65 11.53 14.22
C PRO A 25 25.61 11.50 13.08
N LEU A 26 26.08 11.51 11.83
CA LEU A 26 25.21 11.33 10.67
C LEU A 26 24.67 9.90 10.63
N SER A 27 23.36 9.75 10.48
CA SER A 27 22.77 8.42 10.31
C SER A 27 23.20 7.79 8.99
N PRO A 28 23.37 6.45 8.96
CA PRO A 28 23.74 5.72 7.74
C PRO A 28 22.78 6.03 6.58
N PRO A 29 23.28 6.10 5.34
CA PRO A 29 22.48 6.47 4.17
C PRO A 29 21.42 5.43 3.76
N VAL A 30 21.46 4.22 4.33
CA VAL A 30 20.90 3.00 3.72
C VAL A 30 19.36 2.94 3.69
N PHE A 31 18.65 3.81 4.41
CA PHE A 31 17.17 3.79 4.50
C PHE A 31 16.51 5.16 4.46
N ARG A 32 17.13 6.16 3.82
CA ARG A 32 16.58 7.52 3.75
C ARG A 32 15.24 7.55 3.01
N TRP A 33 15.10 6.72 1.98
CA TRP A 33 13.85 6.52 1.23
C TRP A 33 12.69 6.00 2.10
N TRP A 34 12.97 5.22 3.14
CA TRP A 34 11.92 4.66 4.01
C TRP A 34 11.16 5.74 4.79
N ALA A 35 11.85 6.80 5.21
CA ALA A 35 11.20 7.93 5.87
C ALA A 35 10.17 8.61 4.95
N ILE A 36 10.49 8.70 3.66
CA ILE A 36 9.59 9.23 2.62
C ILE A 36 8.41 8.28 2.42
N ALA A 37 8.66 6.98 2.26
CA ALA A 37 7.62 5.97 2.13
C ALA A 37 6.64 6.00 3.33
N LYS A 38 7.18 5.99 4.56
CA LYS A 38 6.40 6.07 5.80
C LYS A 38 5.52 7.31 5.85
N MET A 39 6.04 8.46 5.41
CA MET A 39 5.28 9.70 5.36
C MET A 39 4.18 9.67 4.30
N THR A 40 4.48 9.17 3.10
CA THR A 40 3.47 8.94 2.04
C THR A 40 2.33 8.07 2.56
N MET A 41 2.66 6.93 3.19
CA MET A 41 1.68 6.02 3.79
C MET A 41 0.85 6.71 4.87
N ARG A 42 1.51 7.38 5.82
CA ARG A 42 0.82 8.05 6.94
C ARG A 42 -0.14 9.14 6.46
N LEU A 43 0.22 9.87 5.41
CA LEU A 43 -0.65 10.91 4.85
C LEU A 43 -1.83 10.32 4.08
N ALA A 44 -1.61 9.23 3.33
CA ALA A 44 -2.68 8.57 2.59
C ALA A 44 -3.72 7.92 3.51
N ILE A 45 -3.28 7.19 4.55
CA ILE A 45 -4.16 6.49 5.50
C ILE A 45 -5.10 7.45 6.26
N LYS A 46 -4.69 8.71 6.44
CA LYS A 46 -5.52 9.75 7.07
C LYS A 46 -6.66 10.25 6.16
N LYS A 47 -6.61 10.00 4.85
CA LYS A 47 -7.64 10.45 3.91
C LYS A 47 -8.83 9.49 3.93
N LYS A 48 -10.04 10.00 4.16
CA LYS A 48 -11.27 9.20 4.10
C LYS A 48 -11.48 8.55 2.72
N ALA A 49 -11.11 9.26 1.65
CA ALA A 49 -11.21 8.76 0.28
C ALA A 49 -10.37 7.49 0.04
N PHE A 50 -9.19 7.37 0.67
CA PHE A 50 -8.38 6.15 0.59
C PHE A 50 -9.15 4.94 1.12
N TRP A 51 -9.79 5.06 2.28
CA TRP A 51 -10.59 3.99 2.86
C TRP A 51 -11.86 3.72 2.06
N GLY A 52 -12.55 4.75 1.57
CA GLY A 52 -13.73 4.59 0.71
C GLY A 52 -13.42 3.73 -0.51
N TRP A 53 -12.48 4.16 -1.35
CA TRP A 53 -12.10 3.43 -2.55
C TRP A 53 -11.36 2.12 -2.27
N GLY A 54 -10.58 2.07 -1.20
CA GLY A 54 -9.88 0.86 -0.78
C GLY A 54 -10.87 -0.25 -0.39
N ILE A 55 -11.83 0.06 0.49
CA ILE A 55 -12.85 -0.91 0.92
C ILE A 55 -13.77 -1.29 -0.23
N THR A 56 -14.20 -0.33 -1.06
CA THR A 56 -15.03 -0.67 -2.22
C THR A 56 -14.30 -1.54 -3.23
N SER A 57 -12.96 -1.48 -3.33
CA SER A 57 -12.20 -2.42 -4.16
C SER A 57 -12.30 -3.87 -3.69
N CYS A 58 -12.55 -4.08 -2.40
CA CYS A 58 -12.67 -5.40 -1.79
C CYS A 58 -14.06 -6.05 -1.98
N TRP A 59 -15.00 -5.36 -2.64
CA TRP A 59 -16.40 -5.79 -2.73
C TRP A 59 -16.57 -7.23 -3.24
N ASN A 60 -15.81 -7.63 -4.27
CA ASN A 60 -15.92 -8.95 -4.86
C ASN A 60 -15.45 -10.05 -3.90
N TYR A 61 -14.36 -9.81 -3.16
CA TYR A 61 -13.88 -10.75 -2.14
C TYR A 61 -14.88 -10.91 -0.99
N ILE A 62 -15.56 -9.83 -0.59
CA ILE A 62 -16.64 -9.90 0.41
C ILE A 62 -17.80 -10.75 -0.11
N LEU A 63 -18.22 -10.53 -1.36
CA LEU A 63 -19.26 -11.36 -1.98
C LEU A 63 -18.84 -12.82 -2.09
N MET A 64 -17.60 -13.10 -2.50
CA MET A 64 -17.06 -14.45 -2.58
C MET A 64 -17.08 -15.14 -1.21
N LEU A 65 -16.60 -14.48 -0.15
CA LEU A 65 -16.71 -15.02 1.22
C LEU A 65 -18.16 -15.27 1.63
N GLY A 66 -19.07 -14.33 1.35
CA GLY A 66 -20.48 -14.48 1.66
C GLY A 66 -21.12 -15.66 0.95
N VAL A 67 -20.87 -15.83 -0.35
CA VAL A 67 -21.40 -16.95 -1.12
C VAL A 67 -20.82 -18.28 -0.64
N LEU A 68 -19.51 -18.37 -0.45
CA LEU A 68 -18.86 -19.60 0.00
C LEU A 68 -19.34 -20.04 1.38
N THR A 69 -19.45 -19.12 2.34
CA THR A 69 -19.93 -19.42 3.70
C THR A 69 -21.40 -19.86 3.72
N LEU A 70 -22.27 -19.18 2.98
CA LEU A 70 -23.68 -19.56 2.86
C LEU A 70 -23.84 -20.94 2.21
N PHE A 71 -23.06 -21.23 1.17
CA PHE A 71 -23.16 -22.50 0.46
C PHE A 71 -22.56 -23.65 1.27
N GLU A 72 -21.48 -23.42 2.02
CA GLU A 72 -20.91 -24.39 2.97
C GLU A 72 -21.94 -24.79 4.04
N GLN A 73 -22.63 -23.82 4.65
CA GLN A 73 -23.69 -24.07 5.64
C GLN A 73 -24.86 -24.87 5.07
N ARG A 74 -25.24 -24.62 3.81
CA ARG A 74 -26.29 -25.40 3.13
C ARG A 74 -25.82 -26.79 2.75
N ALA A 75 -24.52 -26.98 2.50
CA ALA A 75 -23.93 -28.26 2.17
C ALA A 75 -23.78 -29.20 3.39
N SER A 76 -23.72 -28.66 4.61
CA SER A 76 -23.71 -29.45 5.85
C SER A 76 -25.10 -29.92 6.28
N ASP A 77 -26.11 -29.04 6.18
CA ASP A 77 -27.40 -29.24 6.87
C ASP A 77 -28.62 -29.28 5.92
N GLY A 78 -28.43 -29.07 4.62
CA GLY A 78 -29.52 -28.89 3.66
C GLY A 78 -29.91 -30.14 2.85
N PRO A 79 -31.14 -30.19 2.31
CA PRO A 79 -31.58 -31.26 1.40
C PRO A 79 -30.80 -31.27 0.06
N GLU A 80 -30.14 -30.17 -0.27
CA GLU A 80 -29.32 -29.97 -1.47
C GLU A 80 -27.83 -30.31 -1.27
N ALA A 81 -27.46 -30.90 -0.12
CA ALA A 81 -26.07 -31.11 0.28
C ALA A 81 -25.22 -31.84 -0.77
N GLU A 82 -25.74 -32.91 -1.37
CA GLU A 82 -25.03 -33.69 -2.38
C GLU A 82 -24.76 -32.88 -3.67
N MET A 83 -25.72 -32.04 -4.09
CA MET A 83 -25.55 -31.16 -5.24
C MET A 83 -24.48 -30.09 -4.97
N LEU A 84 -24.50 -29.47 -3.79
CA LEU A 84 -23.52 -28.44 -3.42
C LEU A 84 -22.10 -29.00 -3.24
N LYS A 85 -21.96 -30.21 -2.71
CA LYS A 85 -20.65 -30.90 -2.65
C LYS A 85 -20.06 -31.09 -4.04
N ARG A 86 -20.85 -31.61 -4.99
CA ARG A 86 -20.43 -31.75 -6.39
C ARG A 86 -20.11 -30.42 -7.04
N PHE A 87 -20.85 -29.36 -6.71
CA PHE A 87 -20.51 -28.01 -7.19
C PHE A 87 -19.10 -27.62 -6.72
N PHE A 88 -18.81 -27.73 -5.42
CA PHE A 88 -17.50 -27.36 -4.87
C PHE A 88 -16.33 -28.17 -5.41
N GLU A 89 -16.51 -29.47 -5.68
CA GLU A 89 -15.48 -30.31 -6.29
C GLU A 89 -15.09 -29.84 -7.70
N ASN A 90 -16.01 -29.19 -8.41
CA ASN A 90 -15.80 -28.68 -9.77
C ASN A 90 -15.43 -27.19 -9.82
N VAL A 91 -15.45 -26.47 -8.69
CA VAL A 91 -15.03 -25.07 -8.63
C VAL A 91 -13.55 -24.97 -8.98
N LYS A 92 -13.23 -24.08 -9.94
CA LYS A 92 -11.85 -23.71 -10.29
C LYS A 92 -11.41 -22.52 -9.45
N TRP A 93 -10.72 -22.81 -8.35
CA TRP A 93 -10.32 -21.79 -7.37
C TRP A 93 -9.45 -20.67 -7.96
N ASN A 94 -8.53 -21.01 -8.86
CA ASN A 94 -7.67 -20.04 -9.55
C ASN A 94 -8.46 -19.00 -10.34
N THR A 95 -9.49 -19.43 -11.08
CA THR A 95 -10.37 -18.54 -11.85
C THR A 95 -11.15 -17.63 -10.91
N LEU A 96 -11.65 -18.15 -9.80
CA LEU A 96 -12.40 -17.37 -8.82
C LEU A 96 -11.55 -16.24 -8.20
N PHE A 97 -10.28 -16.52 -7.88
CA PHE A 97 -9.34 -15.47 -7.44
C PHE A 97 -8.99 -14.47 -8.54
N LEU A 98 -8.82 -14.93 -9.78
CA LEU A 98 -8.54 -14.05 -10.91
C LEU A 98 -9.71 -13.10 -11.17
N ASP A 99 -10.94 -13.60 -11.13
CA ASP A 99 -12.15 -12.80 -11.33
C ASP A 99 -12.29 -11.73 -10.23
N GLY A 100 -12.05 -12.11 -8.97
CA GLY A 100 -12.05 -11.15 -7.86
C GLY A 100 -10.95 -10.10 -7.97
N TYR A 101 -9.76 -10.49 -8.42
CA TYR A 101 -8.67 -9.56 -8.71
C TYR A 101 -9.06 -8.58 -9.82
N LEU A 102 -9.54 -9.06 -10.96
CA LEU A 102 -9.96 -8.22 -12.10
C LEU A 102 -11.09 -7.26 -11.71
N ALA A 103 -12.07 -7.73 -10.95
CA ALA A 103 -13.18 -6.90 -10.44
C ALA A 103 -12.73 -5.79 -9.49
N SER A 104 -11.57 -5.94 -8.83
CA SER A 104 -11.01 -4.94 -7.91
C SER A 104 -10.22 -3.83 -8.62
N LEU A 105 -9.72 -4.08 -9.84
CA LEU A 105 -8.74 -3.21 -10.50
C LEU A 105 -9.22 -1.78 -10.70
N PHE A 106 -10.46 -1.60 -11.15
CA PHE A 106 -10.99 -0.26 -11.43
C PHE A 106 -11.07 0.59 -10.14
N MET A 107 -11.57 0.01 -9.05
CA MET A 107 -11.65 0.70 -7.75
C MET A 107 -10.26 0.94 -7.15
N LEU A 108 -9.33 0.00 -7.33
CA LEU A 108 -7.92 0.15 -6.91
C LEU A 108 -7.23 1.29 -7.68
N PHE A 109 -7.54 1.43 -8.97
CA PHE A 109 -7.09 2.56 -9.79
C PHE A 109 -7.65 3.90 -9.28
N LEU A 110 -8.95 3.98 -8.97
CA LEU A 110 -9.54 5.18 -8.35
C LEU A 110 -8.91 5.50 -6.99
N CYS A 111 -8.66 4.47 -6.17
CA CYS A 111 -7.94 4.62 -4.91
C CYS A 111 -6.57 5.27 -5.14
N THR A 112 -5.80 4.73 -6.08
CA THR A 112 -4.48 5.25 -6.48
C THR A 112 -4.56 6.70 -6.93
N LEU A 113 -5.50 7.04 -7.83
CA LEU A 113 -5.68 8.41 -8.31
C LEU A 113 -5.91 9.39 -7.16
N THR A 114 -6.75 9.06 -6.18
CA THR A 114 -7.05 9.98 -5.06
C THR A 114 -5.88 10.19 -4.10
N ILE A 115 -5.05 9.17 -3.88
CA ILE A 115 -3.90 9.28 -2.97
C ILE A 115 -2.68 9.85 -3.67
N ALA A 116 -2.36 9.38 -4.87
CA ALA A 116 -1.12 9.70 -5.59
C ALA A 116 -1.14 11.13 -6.13
N SER A 117 -2.17 11.49 -6.89
CA SER A 117 -2.27 12.82 -7.53
C SER A 117 -2.15 13.95 -6.50
N GLY A 118 -2.92 13.87 -5.41
CA GLY A 118 -2.90 14.87 -4.36
C GLY A 118 -1.59 14.89 -3.57
N ASN A 119 -0.85 13.79 -3.50
CA ASN A 119 0.44 13.74 -2.82
C ASN A 119 1.55 14.34 -3.69
N ILE A 120 1.58 14.03 -4.99
CA ILE A 120 2.54 14.60 -5.95
C ILE A 120 2.26 16.10 -6.17
N ALA A 121 0.99 16.49 -6.31
CA ALA A 121 0.62 17.90 -6.48
C ALA A 121 0.97 18.75 -5.24
N ALA A 122 0.84 18.18 -4.03
CA ALA A 122 1.23 18.87 -2.80
C ALA A 122 2.74 19.12 -2.73
N ASP A 123 3.55 18.12 -3.13
CA ASP A 123 5.01 18.26 -3.16
C ASP A 123 5.45 19.30 -4.21
N ASN A 124 4.80 19.33 -5.38
CA ASN A 124 5.05 20.33 -6.41
C ASN A 124 4.68 21.74 -5.93
N LYS A 125 3.49 21.91 -5.34
CA LYS A 125 3.03 23.20 -4.78
C LYS A 125 3.97 23.74 -3.70
N ALA A 126 4.54 22.84 -2.89
CA ALA A 126 5.43 23.21 -1.79
C ALA A 126 6.91 23.32 -2.20
N ASN A 127 7.26 23.10 -3.48
CA ASN A 127 8.66 22.96 -3.93
C ASN A 127 9.46 21.98 -3.06
N ALA A 128 8.81 20.92 -2.59
CA ALA A 128 9.37 20.01 -1.58
C ALA A 128 10.62 19.29 -2.07
N LEU A 129 10.78 19.11 -3.39
CA LEU A 129 11.93 18.46 -3.99
C LEU A 129 13.25 19.20 -3.65
N LEU A 130 13.25 20.54 -3.61
CA LEU A 130 14.42 21.32 -3.20
C LEU A 130 14.79 21.06 -1.74
N VAL A 131 13.79 20.86 -0.88
CA VAL A 131 13.97 20.55 0.54
C VAL A 131 14.45 19.11 0.75
N TYR A 132 14.01 18.17 -0.08
CA TYR A 132 14.52 16.79 -0.03
C TYR A 132 15.98 16.74 -0.45
N LEU A 133 16.35 17.42 -1.54
CA LEU A 133 17.70 17.40 -2.11
C LEU A 133 18.70 18.30 -1.37
N SER A 134 18.24 19.21 -0.50
CA SER A 134 19.12 19.96 0.42
C SER A 134 19.56 19.15 1.64
N LYS A 135 18.86 18.06 1.92
CA LYS A 135 19.25 17.03 2.90
C LYS A 135 20.09 15.97 2.19
N PRO A 136 20.76 15.06 2.90
CA PRO A 136 21.50 13.97 2.25
C PRO A 136 20.55 12.91 1.65
N ALA A 137 19.41 13.27 1.08
CA ALA A 137 18.53 12.37 0.32
C ALA A 137 18.74 12.61 -1.18
N THR A 138 18.85 11.53 -1.93
CA THR A 138 19.06 11.58 -3.38
C THR A 138 17.72 11.56 -4.15
N LYS A 139 17.77 11.82 -5.46
CA LYS A 139 16.59 11.68 -6.33
C LYS A 139 16.05 10.24 -6.34
N THR A 140 16.95 9.24 -6.30
CA THR A 140 16.57 7.83 -6.23
C THR A 140 15.89 7.52 -4.90
N ASP A 141 16.37 8.08 -3.78
CA ASP A 141 15.69 7.93 -2.49
C ASP A 141 14.26 8.47 -2.51
N TYR A 142 14.06 9.62 -3.16
CA TYR A 142 12.73 10.20 -3.33
C TYR A 142 11.82 9.30 -4.17
N LEU A 143 12.30 8.86 -5.34
CA LEU A 143 11.53 8.03 -6.26
C LEU A 143 11.15 6.69 -5.62
N LEU A 144 12.14 5.99 -5.05
CA LEU A 144 11.93 4.71 -4.35
C LEU A 144 11.02 4.88 -3.13
N GLY A 145 11.17 5.97 -2.38
CA GLY A 145 10.33 6.26 -1.22
C GLY A 145 8.86 6.49 -1.61
N LYS A 146 8.61 7.28 -2.65
CA LYS A 146 7.25 7.51 -3.18
C LYS A 146 6.64 6.22 -3.71
N TRP A 147 7.37 5.54 -4.58
CA TRP A 147 6.92 4.29 -5.20
C TRP A 147 6.61 3.23 -4.14
N THR A 148 7.51 3.00 -3.20
CA THR A 148 7.30 2.01 -2.12
C THR A 148 6.13 2.38 -1.22
N GLY A 149 5.96 3.68 -0.92
CA GLY A 149 4.83 4.15 -0.13
C GLY A 149 3.48 3.85 -0.78
N PHE A 150 3.33 4.09 -2.09
CA PHE A 150 2.10 3.73 -2.81
C PHE A 150 1.97 2.21 -2.97
N PHE A 151 3.05 1.53 -3.30
CA PHE A 151 3.07 0.08 -3.52
C PHE A 151 2.57 -0.67 -2.29
N LEU A 152 3.11 -0.38 -1.10
CA LEU A 152 2.72 -1.06 0.13
C LEU A 152 1.26 -0.76 0.54
N LEU A 153 0.76 0.46 0.30
CA LEU A 153 -0.65 0.77 0.55
C LEU A 153 -1.57 -0.05 -0.34
N LEU A 154 -1.31 -0.04 -1.65
CA LEU A 154 -2.13 -0.74 -2.63
C LEU A 154 -2.02 -2.26 -2.48
N LEU A 155 -0.83 -2.76 -2.15
CA LEU A 155 -0.60 -4.16 -1.81
C LEU A 155 -1.42 -4.54 -0.57
N GLY A 156 -1.51 -3.68 0.44
CA GLY A 156 -2.38 -3.91 1.59
C GLY A 156 -3.86 -3.97 1.19
N VAL A 157 -4.31 -3.01 0.37
CA VAL A 157 -5.72 -2.92 -0.07
C VAL A 157 -6.16 -4.16 -0.86
N CYS A 158 -5.35 -4.64 -1.81
CA CYS A 158 -5.70 -5.78 -2.65
C CYS A 158 -5.27 -7.13 -2.05
N GLY A 159 -4.08 -7.18 -1.44
CA GLY A 159 -3.47 -8.41 -0.93
C GLY A 159 -4.12 -8.93 0.34
N VAL A 160 -4.50 -8.05 1.29
CA VAL A 160 -5.16 -8.49 2.54
C VAL A 160 -6.47 -9.24 2.29
N PRO A 161 -7.46 -8.72 1.54
CA PRO A 161 -8.70 -9.46 1.29
C PRO A 161 -8.47 -10.74 0.50
N MET A 162 -7.55 -10.74 -0.48
CA MET A 162 -7.18 -11.95 -1.23
C MET A 162 -6.61 -13.03 -0.29
N LEU A 163 -5.73 -12.65 0.63
CA LEU A 163 -5.15 -13.58 1.62
C LEU A 163 -6.17 -14.08 2.63
N LEU A 164 -7.13 -13.25 3.05
CA LEU A 164 -8.22 -13.67 3.93
C LEU A 164 -9.11 -14.74 3.27
N VAL A 165 -9.48 -14.51 2.02
CA VAL A 165 -10.24 -15.46 1.21
C VAL A 165 -9.46 -16.76 1.01
N TYR A 166 -8.16 -16.66 0.69
CA TYR A 166 -7.30 -17.83 0.57
C TYR A 166 -7.20 -18.61 1.89
N GLY A 167 -7.03 -17.90 3.02
CA GLY A 167 -7.00 -18.52 4.36
C GLY A 167 -8.30 -19.23 4.70
N TYR A 168 -9.44 -18.64 4.37
CA TYR A 168 -10.75 -19.28 4.54
C TYR A 168 -10.91 -20.52 3.66
N GLY A 169 -10.57 -20.42 2.36
CA GLY A 169 -10.55 -21.55 1.43
C GLY A 169 -9.66 -22.70 1.91
N LEU A 170 -8.49 -22.35 2.45
CA LEU A 170 -7.54 -23.28 3.03
C LEU A 170 -8.09 -24.00 4.26
N LEU A 171 -9.00 -23.42 5.04
CA LEU A 171 -9.54 -24.06 6.24
C LEU A 171 -10.80 -24.88 5.93
N SER A 172 -11.70 -24.35 5.12
CA SER A 172 -13.02 -24.93 4.86
C SER A 172 -13.07 -25.87 3.64
N PHE A 173 -12.25 -25.61 2.60
CA PHE A 173 -12.46 -26.24 1.29
C PHE A 173 -11.37 -27.25 0.87
N ARG A 174 -10.50 -27.68 1.79
CA ARG A 174 -9.44 -28.68 1.50
C ARG A 174 -10.01 -29.98 0.93
N GLN A 175 -11.11 -30.46 1.51
CA GLN A 175 -11.78 -31.69 1.10
C GLN A 175 -12.37 -31.62 -0.32
N TYR A 176 -12.66 -30.40 -0.80
CA TYR A 176 -13.17 -30.14 -2.15
C TYR A 176 -12.05 -29.80 -3.15
N GLY A 177 -10.81 -30.16 -2.81
CA GLY A 177 -9.67 -30.04 -3.71
C GLY A 177 -9.02 -28.66 -3.79
N PHE A 178 -9.28 -27.76 -2.85
CA PHE A 178 -8.70 -26.40 -2.83
C PHE A 178 -7.17 -26.36 -3.01
N LEU A 179 -6.45 -27.32 -2.43
CA LEU A 179 -4.99 -27.43 -2.56
C LEU A 179 -4.53 -28.44 -3.61
N THR A 180 -5.36 -29.44 -3.93
CA THR A 180 -4.95 -30.55 -4.81
C THR A 180 -5.18 -30.22 -6.29
N GLN A 181 -6.17 -29.38 -6.60
CA GLN A 181 -6.41 -28.91 -7.97
C GLN A 181 -5.27 -28.02 -8.49
N ASP A 182 -4.72 -27.13 -7.65
CA ASP A 182 -3.58 -26.27 -8.01
C ASP A 182 -2.63 -26.06 -6.81
N PRO A 183 -1.64 -26.94 -6.62
CA PRO A 183 -0.67 -26.83 -5.52
C PRO A 183 0.18 -25.54 -5.56
N TRP A 184 0.26 -24.90 -6.73
CA TRP A 184 1.03 -23.67 -6.94
C TRP A 184 0.18 -22.40 -6.79
N MET A 185 -1.06 -22.53 -6.31
CA MET A 185 -1.96 -21.39 -6.16
C MET A 185 -1.38 -20.30 -5.27
N PHE A 186 -0.79 -20.63 -4.12
CA PHE A 186 -0.28 -19.60 -3.20
C PHE A 186 0.85 -18.73 -3.81
N PRO A 187 1.92 -19.31 -4.40
CA PRO A 187 2.89 -18.51 -5.16
C PRO A 187 2.27 -17.68 -6.28
N LYS A 188 1.31 -18.22 -7.03
CA LYS A 188 0.60 -17.48 -8.09
C LYS A 188 -0.15 -16.28 -7.52
N LEU A 189 -0.80 -16.42 -6.36
CA LEU A 189 -1.50 -15.32 -5.70
C LEU A 189 -0.53 -14.24 -5.19
N LEU A 190 0.63 -14.61 -4.66
CA LEU A 190 1.68 -13.65 -4.26
C LEU A 190 2.14 -12.79 -5.44
N VAL A 191 2.33 -13.42 -6.61
CA VAL A 191 2.63 -12.69 -7.83
C VAL A 191 1.44 -11.81 -8.21
N LEU A 192 0.24 -12.39 -8.32
CA LEU A 192 -0.97 -11.69 -8.77
C LEU A 192 -1.27 -10.44 -7.94
N MET A 193 -1.25 -10.55 -6.60
CA MET A 193 -1.53 -9.43 -5.70
C MET A 193 -0.50 -8.29 -5.80
N SER A 194 0.70 -8.57 -6.31
CA SER A 194 1.77 -7.57 -6.45
C SER A 194 1.74 -6.81 -7.78
N VAL A 195 1.19 -7.41 -8.85
CA VAL A 195 1.24 -6.87 -10.21
C VAL A 195 0.52 -5.52 -10.31
N ALA A 196 -0.75 -5.44 -9.95
CA ALA A 196 -1.49 -4.18 -10.02
C ALA A 196 -0.91 -3.09 -9.10
N PRO A 197 -0.60 -3.34 -7.81
CA PRO A 197 0.09 -2.36 -6.98
C PRO A 197 1.41 -1.86 -7.55
N ALA A 198 2.23 -2.74 -8.14
CA ALA A 198 3.50 -2.34 -8.77
C ALA A 198 3.26 -1.44 -9.98
N LEU A 199 2.36 -1.82 -10.88
CA LEU A 199 2.03 -1.03 -12.08
C LEU A 199 1.44 0.33 -11.71
N LEU A 200 0.43 0.35 -10.83
CA LEU A 200 -0.23 1.58 -10.41
C LEU A 200 0.71 2.52 -9.64
N SER A 201 1.63 1.98 -8.85
CA SER A 201 2.66 2.78 -8.17
C SER A 201 3.69 3.36 -9.13
N SER A 202 4.03 2.62 -10.20
CA SER A 202 4.90 3.13 -11.26
C SER A 202 4.24 4.29 -12.01
N VAL A 203 2.96 4.15 -12.38
CA VAL A 203 2.16 5.22 -13.03
C VAL A 203 1.91 6.40 -12.08
N ALA A 204 1.86 6.16 -10.78
CA ALA A 204 1.66 7.23 -9.79
C ALA A 204 2.87 8.16 -9.63
N VAL A 205 4.07 7.67 -9.94
CA VAL A 205 5.33 8.40 -9.70
C VAL A 205 6.01 8.86 -11.00
N GLY A 206 5.81 8.15 -12.12
CA GLY A 206 6.30 8.51 -13.45
C GLY A 206 5.24 9.23 -14.27
#